data_AF-A0A767S1M2-F1
#
_entry.id   AF-A0A767S1M2-F1
#
_cell.length_a   1.000
_cell.length_b   1.000
_cell.length_c   1.000
_cell.angle_alpha   90.00
_cell.angle_beta   90.00
_cell.angle_gamma   90.00
#
_symmetry.space_group_name_H-M   'P 1'
#
loop_
_entity.id
_entity.type
_entity.pdbx_description
1 polymer ?
#
loop_
_entity_poly.entity_id
_entity_poly.type
_entity_poly.pdbx_seq_one_letter_code
_entity_poly.pdbx_strand_id
1 'polypeptide(L)'
;NPLASGGSNLAASNPELDAQIQARVAALRAANPQASSAVPVELATASASGLDNNLTPGAAAWQIPRVAAARQLPVEQVAQLVAEYTHRPLARFLGQPVVNIVELNLALDALQGHRAK
;
A
#
# COMPACT_ATOMS: atom_id res chain seq x y z
N ASN A 1 -2.20 2.11 -16.08
CA ASN A 1 -2.63 2.55 -17.42
C ASN A 1 -4.14 2.76 -17.39
N PRO A 2 -4.62 4.01 -17.31
CA PRO A 2 -6.06 4.30 -17.20
C PRO A 2 -6.85 3.95 -18.46
N LEU A 3 -6.21 3.90 -19.65
CA LEU A 3 -6.88 3.53 -20.90
C LEU A 3 -7.19 2.02 -21.00
N ALA A 4 -6.52 1.18 -20.21
CA ALA A 4 -6.80 -0.25 -20.14
C ALA A 4 -7.89 -0.58 -19.11
N SER A 5 -7.80 0.00 -17.90
CA SER A 5 -8.76 -0.15 -16.80
C SER A 5 -9.36 -1.57 -16.66
N GLY A 6 -8.57 -2.53 -16.16
CA GLY A 6 -9.00 -3.91 -15.94
C GLY A 6 -8.10 -4.67 -14.97
N GLY A 7 -8.66 -5.70 -14.35
CA GLY A 7 -7.99 -6.54 -13.35
C GLY A 7 -7.46 -7.87 -13.90
N SER A 8 -6.84 -8.66 -13.02
CA SER A 8 -6.46 -10.04 -13.31
C SER A 8 -7.70 -10.94 -13.33
N ASN A 9 -7.92 -11.65 -14.45
CA ASN A 9 -9.01 -12.62 -14.60
C ASN A 9 -8.54 -14.07 -14.39
N LEU A 10 -7.40 -14.28 -13.73
CA LEU A 10 -6.89 -15.61 -13.40
C LEU A 10 -7.76 -16.26 -12.33
N ALA A 11 -8.21 -17.49 -12.58
CA ALA A 11 -8.94 -18.28 -11.59
C ALA A 11 -8.04 -18.77 -10.45
N ALA A 12 -8.63 -19.07 -9.30
CA ALA A 12 -7.90 -19.61 -8.15
C ALA A 12 -7.23 -20.97 -8.43
N SER A 13 -7.74 -21.74 -9.40
CA SER A 13 -7.14 -23.00 -9.84
C SER A 13 -6.05 -22.82 -10.91
N ASN A 14 -5.77 -21.59 -11.34
CA ASN A 14 -4.78 -21.33 -12.37
C ASN A 14 -3.37 -21.27 -11.73
N PRO A 15 -2.43 -22.16 -12.09
CA PRO A 15 -1.08 -22.18 -11.51
C PRO A 15 -0.26 -20.93 -11.79
N GLU A 16 -0.61 -20.16 -12.82
CA GLU A 16 0.02 -18.86 -13.08
C GLU A 16 -0.26 -17.85 -11.96
N LEU A 17 -1.46 -17.91 -11.35
CA LEU A 17 -1.80 -17.04 -10.22
C LEU A 17 -0.87 -17.31 -9.04
N ASP A 18 -0.62 -18.59 -8.74
CA ASP A 18 0.32 -18.99 -7.68
C ASP A 18 1.72 -18.46 -7.95
N ALA A 19 2.22 -18.64 -9.18
CA ALA A 19 3.53 -18.14 -9.58
C ALA A 19 3.64 -16.61 -9.41
N GLN A 20 2.62 -15.86 -9.83
CA GLN A 20 2.59 -14.40 -9.68
C GLN A 20 2.54 -13.95 -8.21
N ILE A 21 1.73 -14.62 -7.37
CA ILE A 21 1.65 -14.31 -5.94
C ILE A 21 3.00 -14.58 -5.26
N GLN A 22 3.63 -15.72 -5.53
CA GLN A 22 4.94 -16.06 -4.96
C GLN A 22 6.01 -15.04 -5.35
N ALA A 23 6.05 -14.63 -6.62
CA ALA A 23 6.96 -13.61 -7.10
C ALA A 23 6.75 -12.26 -6.39
N ARG A 24 5.50 -11.81 -6.23
CA ARG A 24 5.17 -10.57 -5.52
C ARG A 24 5.54 -10.64 -4.04
N VAL A 25 5.25 -11.74 -3.36
CA VAL A 25 5.60 -11.94 -1.95
C VAL A 25 7.12 -11.91 -1.75
N ALA A 26 7.89 -12.57 -2.62
CA ALA A 26 9.35 -12.54 -2.56
C ALA A 26 9.89 -11.12 -2.76
N ALA A 27 9.40 -10.40 -3.78
CA ALA A 27 9.81 -9.03 -4.06
C ALA A 27 9.46 -8.08 -2.90
N LEU A 28 8.28 -8.21 -2.31
CA LEU A 28 7.84 -7.38 -1.18
C LEU A 28 8.69 -7.61 0.06
N ARG A 29 9.04 -8.85 0.39
CA ARG A 29 9.95 -9.17 1.50
C ARG A 29 11.35 -8.59 1.28
N ALA A 30 11.89 -8.74 0.07
CA ALA A 30 13.20 -8.19 -0.27
C ALA A 30 13.22 -6.65 -0.18
N ALA A 31 12.14 -5.99 -0.60
CA ALA A 31 12.03 -4.54 -0.53
C ALA A 31 11.81 -4.02 0.91
N ASN A 32 11.19 -4.81 1.79
CA ASN A 32 10.81 -4.41 3.15
C ASN A 32 11.46 -5.31 4.22
N PRO A 33 12.81 -5.34 4.32
CA PRO A 33 13.52 -6.27 5.22
C PRO A 33 13.27 -6.01 6.71
N GLN A 34 12.79 -4.82 7.07
CA GLN A 34 12.47 -4.42 8.44
C GLN A 34 11.00 -4.64 8.81
N ALA A 35 10.16 -5.06 7.86
CA ALA A 35 8.74 -5.33 8.10
C ALA A 35 8.52 -6.79 8.53
N SER A 36 7.30 -7.10 8.98
CA SER A 36 6.90 -8.49 9.28
C SER A 36 7.05 -9.39 8.05
N SER A 37 7.47 -10.64 8.25
CA SER A 37 7.56 -11.63 7.16
C SER A 37 6.21 -12.00 6.55
N ALA A 38 5.12 -11.77 7.30
CA ALA A 38 3.75 -11.91 6.84
C ALA A 38 3.37 -10.70 5.98
N VAL A 39 3.29 -10.92 4.66
CA VAL A 39 2.92 -9.89 3.69
C VAL A 39 1.39 -9.74 3.67
N PRO A 40 0.85 -8.52 3.80
CA PRO A 40 -0.57 -8.25 3.64
C PRO A 40 -1.10 -8.72 2.28
N VAL A 41 -2.23 -9.43 2.27
CA VAL A 41 -2.83 -10.02 1.05
C VAL A 41 -3.04 -8.98 -0.04
N GLU A 42 -3.57 -7.80 0.31
CA GLU A 42 -3.85 -6.71 -0.64
C GLU A 42 -2.61 -6.19 -1.39
N LEU A 43 -1.41 -6.35 -0.82
CA LEU A 43 -0.17 -5.98 -1.50
C LEU A 43 0.29 -7.08 -2.49
N ALA A 44 -0.12 -8.33 -2.27
CA ALA A 44 0.24 -9.47 -3.09
C ALA A 44 -0.79 -9.77 -4.20
N THR A 45 -2.02 -9.29 -4.06
CA THR A 45 -3.12 -9.51 -5.03
C THR A 45 -3.34 -8.30 -5.92
N ALA A 46 -3.74 -8.55 -7.17
CA ALA A 46 -4.14 -7.47 -8.08
C ALA A 46 -5.57 -6.98 -7.75
N SER A 47 -5.84 -5.70 -7.99
CA SER A 47 -7.19 -5.16 -7.86
C SER A 47 -8.05 -5.48 -9.08
N ALA A 48 -9.37 -5.44 -8.90
CA ALA A 48 -10.33 -5.70 -9.97
C ALA A 48 -10.34 -4.60 -11.04
N SER A 49 -10.09 -3.35 -10.67
CA SER A 49 -10.04 -2.22 -11.61
C SER A 49 -8.69 -2.05 -12.30
N GLY A 50 -7.61 -2.60 -11.72
CA GLY A 50 -6.24 -2.29 -12.10
C GLY A 50 -5.80 -0.84 -11.80
N LEU A 51 -6.63 -0.08 -11.08
CA LEU A 51 -6.46 1.35 -10.78
C LEU A 51 -6.78 1.68 -9.32
N ASP A 52 -6.74 0.69 -8.43
CA ASP A 52 -7.06 0.92 -7.02
C ASP A 52 -6.01 1.85 -6.39
N ASN A 53 -6.48 2.98 -5.86
CA ASN A 53 -5.67 3.97 -5.18
C ASN A 53 -5.69 3.82 -3.65
N ASN A 54 -6.31 2.74 -3.15
CA ASN A 54 -6.55 2.53 -1.74
C ASN A 54 -5.81 1.30 -1.21
N LEU A 55 -5.37 1.41 0.04
CA LEU A 55 -4.91 0.28 0.86
C LEU A 55 -5.60 0.36 2.22
N THR A 56 -5.71 -0.76 2.93
CA THR A 56 -6.08 -0.71 4.33
C THR A 56 -4.97 -0.04 5.16
N PRO A 57 -5.30 0.59 6.30
CA PRO A 57 -4.29 1.16 7.19
C PRO A 57 -3.25 0.15 7.65
N GLY A 58 -3.63 -1.12 7.80
CA GLY A 58 -2.72 -2.19 8.20
C GLY A 58 -1.65 -2.46 7.15
N ALA A 59 -2.00 -2.50 5.86
CA ALA A 59 -1.04 -2.74 4.79
C ALA A 59 -0.19 -1.50 4.46
N ALA A 60 -0.75 -0.30 4.60
CA ALA A 60 0.04 0.93 4.55
C ALA A 60 1.07 0.95 5.70
N ALA A 61 0.64 0.59 6.91
CA ALA A 61 1.51 0.54 8.08
C ALA A 61 2.65 -0.48 7.95
N TRP A 62 2.41 -1.62 7.31
CA TRP A 62 3.43 -2.65 7.06
C TRP A 62 4.63 -2.11 6.28
N GLN A 63 4.44 -1.09 5.43
CA GLN A 63 5.49 -0.50 4.60
C GLN A 63 6.21 0.69 5.25
N ILE A 64 5.75 1.17 6.42
CA ILE A 64 6.27 2.39 7.06
C ILE A 64 7.78 2.36 7.26
N PRO A 65 8.42 1.28 7.76
CA PRO A 65 9.87 1.30 8.02
C PRO A 65 10.68 1.64 6.78
N ARG A 66 10.32 1.05 5.63
CA ARG A 66 10.97 1.29 4.34
C ARG A 66 10.77 2.74 3.89
N VAL A 67 9.55 3.27 3.98
CA VAL A 67 9.23 4.64 3.55
C VAL A 67 9.92 5.67 4.44
N ALA A 68 9.89 5.48 5.76
CA ALA A 68 10.54 6.32 6.74
C ALA A 68 12.06 6.39 6.49
N ALA A 69 12.70 5.23 6.28
CA ALA A 69 14.13 5.16 5.98
C ALA A 69 14.50 5.87 4.67
N ALA A 70 13.76 5.61 3.59
CA ALA A 70 14.00 6.24 2.29
C ALA A 70 13.82 7.76 2.29
N ARG A 71 12.93 8.25 3.16
CA ARG A 71 12.58 9.68 3.26
C ARG A 71 13.28 10.42 4.40
N GLN A 72 14.10 9.72 5.20
CA GLN A 72 14.74 10.25 6.41
C GLN A 72 13.74 10.89 7.39
N LEU A 73 12.57 10.25 7.53
CA LEU A 73 11.51 10.69 8.44
C LEU A 73 11.43 9.76 9.66
N PRO A 74 11.04 10.27 10.84
CA PRO A 74 10.66 9.41 11.97
C PRO A 74 9.51 8.48 11.57
N VAL A 75 9.54 7.24 12.06
CA VAL A 75 8.50 6.22 11.82
C VAL A 75 7.14 6.72 12.30
N GLU A 76 7.12 7.42 13.43
CA GLU A 76 5.93 7.99 14.05
C GLU A 76 5.30 9.06 13.18
N GLN A 77 6.12 9.87 12.49
CA GLN A 77 5.63 10.92 11.59
C GLN A 77 4.95 10.32 10.36
N VAL A 78 5.52 9.25 9.79
CA VAL A 78 4.88 8.53 8.68
C VAL A 78 3.61 7.83 9.14
N ALA A 79 3.61 7.22 10.33
CA ALA A 79 2.41 6.60 10.91
C ALA A 79 1.27 7.60 11.15
N GLN A 80 1.61 8.82 11.61
CA GLN A 80 0.64 9.92 11.76
C GLN A 80 0.02 10.31 10.43
N LEU A 81 0.82 10.48 9.37
CA LEU A 81 0.29 10.77 8.04
C LEU A 81 -0.60 9.63 7.50
N VAL A 82 -0.22 8.38 7.71
CA VAL A 82 -1.08 7.24 7.34
C VAL A 82 -2.43 7.34 8.04
N ALA A 83 -2.45 7.68 9.33
CA ALA A 83 -3.69 7.85 10.08
C ALA A 83 -4.51 9.06 9.62
N GLU A 84 -3.87 10.18 9.28
CA GLU A 84 -4.50 11.40 8.77
C GLU A 84 -5.19 11.18 7.43
N TYR A 85 -4.52 10.48 6.50
CA TYR A 85 -5.04 10.14 5.18
C TYR A 85 -5.85 8.82 5.17
N THR A 86 -6.24 8.32 6.34
CA THR A 86 -7.18 7.19 6.46
C THR A 86 -8.61 7.70 6.45
N HIS A 87 -9.35 7.40 5.39
CA HIS A 87 -10.79 7.59 5.33
C HIS A 87 -11.51 6.40 5.96
N ARG A 88 -12.57 6.70 6.73
CA ARG A 88 -13.40 5.69 7.40
C ARG A 88 -14.81 5.71 6.82
N PRO A 89 -15.41 4.54 6.56
CA PRO A 89 -16.80 4.48 6.14
C PRO A 89 -17.73 4.93 7.27
N LEU A 90 -18.90 5.46 6.92
CA LEU A 90 -19.90 5.95 7.88
C LEU A 90 -20.30 4.88 8.90
N ALA A 91 -20.41 3.63 8.45
CA ALA A 91 -20.66 2.48 9.30
C ALA A 91 -19.73 1.32 8.90
N ARG A 92 -19.33 0.50 9.87
CA ARG A 92 -18.32 -0.57 9.68
C ARG A 92 -18.71 -1.65 8.67
N PHE A 93 -20.00 -1.84 8.41
CA PHE A 93 -20.48 -2.85 7.46
C PHE A 93 -20.56 -2.33 6.02
N LEU A 94 -20.39 -1.01 5.78
CA LEU A 94 -20.42 -0.42 4.45
C LEU A 94 -19.08 -0.52 3.72
N GLY A 95 -17.99 -0.80 4.43
CA GLY A 95 -16.67 -0.91 3.83
C GLY A 95 -15.57 -1.02 4.87
N GLN A 96 -14.33 -0.98 4.40
CA GLN A 96 -13.13 -0.98 5.23
C GLN A 96 -12.58 0.45 5.33
N PRO A 97 -11.87 0.80 6.41
CA PRO A 97 -11.01 1.97 6.41
C PRO A 97 -9.98 1.86 5.30
N VAL A 98 -9.75 2.96 4.57
CA VAL A 98 -8.82 3.00 3.44
C VAL A 98 -7.91 4.22 3.53
N VAL A 99 -6.69 4.06 3.06
CA VAL A 99 -5.68 5.10 2.94
C VAL A 99 -5.57 5.50 1.48
N ASN A 100 -5.76 6.79 1.19
CA ASN A 100 -5.56 7.31 -0.16
C ASN A 100 -4.05 7.45 -0.45
N ILE A 101 -3.52 6.60 -1.32
CA ILE A 101 -2.08 6.51 -1.57
C ILE A 101 -1.54 7.72 -2.34
N VAL A 102 -2.35 8.33 -3.20
CA VAL A 102 -1.93 9.50 -3.98
C VAL A 102 -1.78 10.71 -3.05
N GLU A 103 -2.81 10.99 -2.26
CA GLU A 103 -2.80 12.11 -1.32
C GLU A 103 -1.71 11.95 -0.25
N LEU A 104 -1.53 10.74 0.30
CA LEU A 104 -0.47 10.45 1.26
C LEU A 104 0.92 10.73 0.67
N ASN A 105 1.19 10.33 -0.59
CA ASN A 105 2.48 10.56 -1.22
C ASN A 105 2.74 12.05 -1.45
N LEU A 106 1.72 12.81 -1.89
CA LEU A 106 1.83 14.26 -2.04
C LEU A 106 2.13 14.95 -0.70
N ALA A 107 1.52 14.50 0.39
CA ALA A 107 1.77 15.01 1.73
C ALA A 107 3.21 14.70 2.21
N LEU A 108 3.68 13.47 1.98
CA LEU A 108 5.06 13.08 2.28
C LEU A 108 6.08 13.93 1.50
N ASP A 109 5.79 14.27 0.25
CA ASP A 109 6.64 15.15 -0.57
C ASP A 109 6.65 16.59 -0.04
N ALA A 110 5.50 17.12 0.36
CA ALA A 110 5.38 18.47 0.92
C ALA A 110 6.23 18.65 2.19
N LEU A 111 6.27 17.64 3.07
CA LEU A 111 7.11 17.65 4.27
C LEU A 111 8.61 17.71 3.96
N GLN A 112 9.06 17.06 2.89
CA GLN A 112 10.45 17.10 2.47
C GLN A 112 10.80 18.45 1.83
N GLY A 113 9.91 18.98 0.99
CA GLY A 113 10.08 20.30 0.38
C GLY A 113 10.16 21.45 1.38
N HIS A 114 9.55 21.30 2.56
CA HIS A 114 9.65 22.26 3.67
C HIS A 114 10.96 22.14 4.46
N ARG A 115 11.62 20.97 4.45
CA ARG A 115 12.93 20.76 5.10
C ARG A 115 14.12 21.17 4.22
N ALA A 116 13.93 21.24 2.90
CA ALA A 116 14.97 21.61 1.93
C ALA A 116 15.08 23.12 1.67
N LYS A 117 14.23 23.94 2.31
CA LYS A 117 14.32 25.41 2.32
C LYS A 117 14.88 25.88 3.66
#